data_AF-A0A955S0C7-F1
#
_entry.id   AF-A0A955S0C7-F1
#
_cell.length_a   1.000
_cell.length_b   1.000
_cell.length_c   1.000
_cell.angle_alpha   90.00
_cell.angle_beta   90.00
_cell.angle_gamma   90.00
#
_symmetry.space_group_name_H-M   'P 1'
#
loop_
_entity.id
_entity.type
_entity.pdbx_description
1 polymer ?
#
loop_
_entity_poly.entity_id
_entity_poly.type
_entity_poly.pdbx_seq_one_letter_code
_entity_poly.pdbx_strand_id
1 'polypeptide(L)'
;MIISRTPFRVSFFGGGTDYPKWYATHPGAVLGTTINKYCYITCRYLPPFFEHKSRIIYSKMEHAQTIDDINHPAVREALRFMNIHEGMEIHHDADLPARTGLGSSSSFTVGLLNCLYALKGQMPTKERLAKEAIHVEQTMCAENVGCQDQMLAAHGGLNFIEFGGSGHLQIRQVTLPEEYLVNLQDHLMLFFTGFSRTASEIAKHQLENIPKKE
;
A
#
# COMPACT_ATOMS: atom_id res chain seq x y z
N MET A 1 -2.75 -22.42 3.24
CA MET A 1 -1.81 -21.28 3.41
C MET A 1 -1.77 -20.55 2.10
N ILE A 2 -1.92 -19.23 2.13
CA ILE A 2 -1.90 -18.35 0.97
C ILE A 2 -0.64 -17.48 1.05
N ILE A 3 -0.04 -17.15 -0.09
CA ILE A 3 1.08 -16.23 -0.19
C ILE A 3 0.73 -15.19 -1.25
N SER A 4 0.88 -13.91 -0.93
CA SER A 4 0.83 -12.82 -1.89
C SER A 4 2.21 -12.20 -2.07
N ARG A 5 2.47 -11.70 -3.28
CA ARG A 5 3.67 -10.93 -3.63
C ARG A 5 3.22 -9.61 -4.22
N THR A 6 3.56 -8.50 -3.57
CA THR A 6 3.15 -7.16 -4.00
C THR A 6 4.38 -6.31 -4.30
N PRO A 7 4.46 -5.67 -5.47
CA PRO A 7 5.60 -4.85 -5.83
C PRO A 7 5.61 -3.51 -5.08
N PHE A 8 6.81 -3.00 -4.81
CA PHE A 8 7.03 -1.62 -4.45
C PHE A 8 7.01 -0.70 -5.68
N ARG A 9 6.98 0.61 -5.43
CA ARG A 9 6.78 1.61 -6.49
C ARG A 9 7.70 2.82 -6.35
N VAL A 10 7.97 3.45 -7.48
CA VAL A 10 8.61 4.77 -7.61
C VAL A 10 7.65 5.67 -8.36
N SER A 11 7.46 6.91 -7.89
CA SER A 11 6.80 7.96 -8.68
C SER A 11 7.83 8.92 -9.24
N PHE A 12 7.69 9.26 -10.52
CA PHE A 12 8.57 10.19 -11.22
C PHE A 12 8.09 11.62 -11.05
N PHE A 13 6.77 11.83 -11.13
CA PHE A 13 6.16 13.16 -11.09
C PHE A 13 4.85 13.15 -10.32
N GLY A 14 4.49 14.31 -9.75
CA GLY A 14 3.16 14.58 -9.22
C GLY A 14 2.90 14.12 -7.78
N GLY A 15 3.87 13.50 -7.11
CA GLY A 15 3.75 13.10 -5.71
C GLY A 15 3.36 14.29 -4.82
N GLY A 16 2.34 14.11 -3.97
CA GLY A 16 1.75 15.18 -3.16
C GLY A 16 0.42 15.70 -3.71
N THR A 17 0.17 15.58 -5.02
CA THR A 17 -1.14 15.92 -5.61
C THR A 17 -2.19 14.83 -5.39
N ASP A 18 -1.76 13.66 -4.92
CA ASP A 18 -2.57 12.47 -4.65
C ASP A 18 -3.17 12.43 -3.24
N TYR A 19 -3.07 13.53 -2.48
CA TYR A 19 -3.68 13.62 -1.15
C TYR A 19 -5.14 14.07 -1.23
N PRO A 20 -6.07 13.46 -0.48
CA PRO A 20 -7.50 13.81 -0.53
C PRO A 20 -7.79 15.29 -0.34
N LYS A 21 -7.05 15.97 0.54
CA LYS A 21 -7.21 17.41 0.77
C LYS A 21 -6.83 18.27 -0.44
N TRP A 22 -5.87 17.82 -1.25
CA TRP A 22 -5.50 18.51 -2.49
C TRP A 22 -6.52 18.21 -3.57
N TYR A 23 -6.76 16.93 -3.87
CA TYR A 23 -7.55 16.57 -5.03
C TYR A 23 -9.06 16.76 -4.89
N ALA A 24 -9.53 17.09 -3.68
CA ALA A 24 -10.89 17.53 -3.45
C ALA A 24 -11.20 18.90 -4.10
N THR A 25 -10.19 19.75 -4.29
CA THR A 25 -10.36 21.12 -4.83
C THR A 25 -9.57 21.36 -6.12
N HIS A 26 -8.49 20.60 -6.35
CA HIS A 26 -7.62 20.77 -7.52
C HIS A 26 -7.40 19.42 -8.22
N PRO A 27 -7.43 19.34 -9.57
CA PRO A 27 -7.03 18.09 -10.22
C PRO A 27 -5.57 17.74 -9.88
N GLY A 28 -5.32 16.46 -9.60
CA GLY A 28 -3.99 15.91 -9.35
C GLY A 28 -3.63 14.86 -10.38
N ALA A 29 -2.34 14.61 -10.58
CA ALA A 29 -1.89 13.51 -11.41
C ALA A 29 -0.52 13.00 -10.97
N VAL A 30 -0.30 11.70 -11.10
CA VAL A 30 0.98 11.04 -10.81
C VAL A 30 1.38 10.15 -11.98
N LEU A 31 2.65 10.24 -12.39
CA LEU A 31 3.29 9.23 -13.24
C LEU A 31 4.21 8.38 -12.36
N GLY A 32 3.95 7.07 -12.28
CA GLY A 32 4.73 6.17 -11.45
C GLY A 32 4.80 4.76 -12.00
N THR A 33 5.76 3.99 -11.52
CA THR A 33 5.98 2.61 -11.92
C THR A 33 6.29 1.71 -10.73
N THR A 34 5.92 0.44 -10.83
CA THR A 34 6.39 -0.58 -9.90
C THR A 34 7.79 -1.06 -10.25
N ILE A 35 8.57 -1.45 -9.24
CA ILE A 35 9.94 -1.94 -9.42
C ILE A 35 10.06 -3.44 -9.10
N ASN A 36 11.21 -4.02 -9.42
CA ASN A 36 11.55 -5.43 -9.15
C ASN A 36 11.93 -5.70 -7.68
N LYS A 37 11.20 -5.08 -6.75
CA LYS A 37 11.34 -5.24 -5.30
C LYS A 37 9.95 -5.39 -4.71
N TYR A 38 9.80 -6.30 -3.76
CA TYR A 38 8.50 -6.78 -3.32
C TYR A 38 8.41 -6.88 -1.81
N CYS A 39 7.16 -6.87 -1.32
CA CYS A 39 6.80 -7.49 -0.06
C CYS A 39 6.00 -8.77 -0.30
N TYR A 40 6.17 -9.71 0.61
CA TYR A 40 5.56 -11.02 0.62
C TYR A 40 4.74 -11.15 1.89
N ILE A 41 3.48 -11.58 1.75
CA ILE A 41 2.60 -11.80 2.89
C ILE A 41 2.08 -13.21 2.84
N THR A 42 2.33 -13.97 3.90
CA THR A 42 1.75 -15.29 4.06
C THR A 42 0.62 -15.23 5.07
N CYS A 43 -0.53 -15.83 4.73
CA CYS A 43 -1.68 -15.92 5.62
C CYS A 43 -2.19 -17.35 5.70
N ARG A 44 -2.58 -17.77 6.91
CA ARG A 44 -3.33 -19.01 7.15
C ARG A 44 -4.18 -18.86 8.41
N TYR A 45 -5.23 -19.65 8.51
CA TYR A 45 -5.91 -19.86 9.79
C TYR A 45 -4.95 -20.55 10.76
N LEU A 46 -4.85 -20.02 11.97
CA LEU A 46 -4.08 -20.62 13.05
C LEU A 46 -4.92 -21.70 13.75
N PRO A 47 -4.46 -22.96 13.80
CA PRO A 47 -5.16 -24.02 14.52
C PRO A 47 -5.29 -23.72 16.02
N PRO A 48 -6.36 -24.17 16.70
CA PRO A 48 -6.63 -23.88 18.11
C PRO A 48 -5.80 -24.76 19.07
N PHE A 49 -4.51 -24.97 18.76
CA PHE A 49 -3.57 -25.73 19.60
C PHE A 49 -2.56 -24.84 20.34
N PHE A 50 -2.60 -23.53 20.09
CA PHE A 50 -1.69 -22.56 20.67
C PHE A 50 -2.42 -21.71 21.72
N GLU A 51 -1.68 -21.19 22.69
CA GLU A 51 -2.25 -20.32 23.73
C GLU A 51 -2.84 -19.03 23.16
N HIS A 52 -2.34 -18.56 22.02
CA HIS A 52 -2.81 -17.37 21.32
C HIS A 52 -3.71 -17.71 20.15
N LYS A 53 -4.70 -16.84 19.88
CA LYS A 53 -5.60 -16.99 18.75
C LYS A 53 -4.97 -16.55 17.44
N SER A 54 -4.19 -15.47 17.45
CA SER A 54 -3.52 -14.93 16.27
C SER A 54 -2.04 -14.67 16.52
N ARG A 55 -1.22 -14.87 15.48
CA ARG A 55 0.21 -14.58 15.46
C ARG A 55 0.57 -13.73 14.25
N ILE A 56 1.12 -12.55 14.48
CA ILE A 56 1.50 -11.60 13.43
C ILE A 56 3.00 -11.37 13.54
N ILE A 57 3.73 -11.68 12.46
CA ILE A 57 5.19 -11.60 12.40
C ILE A 57 5.59 -10.62 11.30
N TYR A 58 6.37 -9.62 11.69
CA TYR A 58 6.99 -8.62 10.82
C TYR A 58 8.32 -8.21 11.45
N SER A 59 8.64 -6.91 11.56
CA SER A 59 9.81 -6.45 12.32
C SER A 59 9.75 -6.80 13.82
N LYS A 60 8.58 -7.21 14.31
CA LYS A 60 8.37 -7.81 15.64
C LYS A 60 7.35 -8.95 15.54
N MET A 61 7.30 -9.76 16.59
CA MET A 61 6.31 -10.83 16.76
C MET A 61 5.23 -10.37 17.73
N GLU A 62 3.97 -10.53 17.34
CA GLU A 62 2.80 -10.25 18.17
C GLU A 62 1.94 -11.50 18.31
N HIS A 63 1.46 -11.73 19.53
CA HIS A 63 0.45 -12.73 19.85
C HIS A 63 -0.80 -12.02 20.36
N ALA A 64 -1.96 -12.37 19.83
CA ALA A 64 -3.22 -11.69 20.12
C ALA A 64 -4.34 -12.70 20.39
N GLN A 65 -5.24 -12.39 21.33
CA GLN A 65 -6.44 -13.19 21.60
C GLN A 65 -7.65 -12.66 20.82
N THR A 66 -7.72 -11.35 20.67
CA THR A 66 -8.76 -10.65 19.93
C THR A 66 -8.14 -9.77 18.85
N ILE A 67 -8.97 -9.28 17.93
CA ILE A 67 -8.51 -8.35 16.89
C ILE A 67 -8.05 -7.03 17.53
N ASP A 68 -8.68 -6.60 18.63
CA ASP A 68 -8.31 -5.39 19.38
C ASP A 68 -6.89 -5.45 19.96
N ASP A 69 -6.40 -6.64 20.31
CA ASP A 69 -5.05 -6.83 20.87
C ASP A 69 -3.94 -6.71 19.81
N ILE A 70 -4.29 -6.68 18.52
CA ILE A 70 -3.33 -6.53 17.43
C ILE A 70 -2.84 -5.09 17.38
N ASN A 71 -1.53 -4.88 17.59
CA ASN A 71 -0.93 -3.55 17.56
C ASN A 71 -0.65 -3.06 16.15
N HIS A 72 -0.41 -3.96 15.19
CA HIS A 72 -0.20 -3.57 13.80
C HIS A 72 -1.51 -3.01 13.20
N PRO A 73 -1.61 -1.71 12.89
CA PRO A 73 -2.88 -1.07 12.54
C PRO A 73 -3.48 -1.64 11.25
N ALA A 74 -2.70 -1.72 10.18
CA ALA A 74 -3.19 -2.27 8.91
C ALA A 74 -3.66 -3.73 9.03
N VAL A 75 -3.02 -4.57 9.86
CA VAL A 75 -3.48 -5.95 10.10
C VAL A 75 -4.80 -5.96 10.85
N ARG A 76 -4.88 -5.22 11.95
CA ARG A 76 -6.09 -5.12 12.76
C ARG A 76 -7.28 -4.66 11.90
N GLU A 77 -7.12 -3.55 11.19
CA GLU A 77 -8.20 -2.97 10.40
C GLU A 77 -8.55 -3.80 9.16
N ALA A 78 -7.57 -4.45 8.50
CA ALA A 78 -7.86 -5.35 7.39
C ALA A 78 -8.65 -6.59 7.83
N LEU A 79 -8.35 -7.17 9.00
CA LEU A 79 -9.13 -8.29 9.55
C LEU A 79 -10.56 -7.86 9.89
N ARG A 80 -10.75 -6.67 10.46
CA ARG A 80 -12.09 -6.08 10.68
C ARG A 80 -12.83 -5.87 9.37
N PHE A 81 -12.19 -5.22 8.40
CA PHE A 81 -12.75 -4.95 7.08
C PHE A 81 -13.23 -6.24 6.39
N MET A 82 -12.42 -7.31 6.48
CA MET A 82 -12.73 -8.60 5.88
C MET A 82 -13.69 -9.47 6.70
N ASN A 83 -14.12 -9.01 7.88
CA ASN A 83 -14.93 -9.74 8.86
C ASN A 83 -14.35 -11.14 9.17
N ILE A 84 -13.03 -11.20 9.43
CA ILE A 84 -12.34 -12.44 9.81
C ILE A 84 -12.23 -12.48 11.32
N HIS A 85 -12.90 -13.43 11.95
CA HIS A 85 -12.93 -13.59 13.41
C HIS A 85 -12.13 -14.81 13.89
N GLU A 86 -11.70 -15.65 12.97
CA GLU A 86 -10.85 -16.81 13.21
C GLU A 86 -9.44 -16.40 13.63
N GLY A 87 -8.74 -17.34 14.26
CA GLY A 87 -7.33 -17.17 14.54
C GLY A 87 -6.50 -17.12 13.27
N MET A 88 -5.58 -16.16 13.20
CA MET A 88 -4.79 -15.89 11.99
C MET A 88 -3.30 -15.94 12.27
N GLU A 89 -2.57 -16.57 11.36
CA GLU A 89 -1.12 -16.50 11.31
C GLU A 89 -0.72 -15.72 10.05
N ILE A 90 -0.07 -14.58 10.27
CA ILE A 90 0.30 -13.61 9.22
C ILE A 90 1.80 -13.33 9.34
N HIS A 91 2.55 -13.54 8.27
CA HIS A 91 3.98 -13.17 8.20
C HIS A 91 4.21 -12.17 7.07
N HIS A 92 5.11 -11.22 7.31
CA HIS A 92 5.53 -10.21 6.36
C HIS A 92 7.04 -10.23 6.18
N ASP A 93 7.46 -10.44 4.93
CA ASP A 93 8.84 -10.40 4.48
C ASP A 93 8.97 -9.38 3.35
N ALA A 94 10.08 -8.65 3.27
CA ALA A 94 10.26 -7.59 2.28
C ALA A 94 11.71 -7.48 1.79
N ASP A 95 11.87 -7.17 0.51
CA ASP A 95 13.19 -6.97 -0.12
C ASP A 95 13.89 -5.69 0.38
N LEU A 96 13.12 -4.75 0.96
CA LEU A 96 13.60 -3.43 1.39
C LEU A 96 13.09 -3.11 2.80
N PRO A 97 13.85 -2.31 3.59
CA PRO A 97 13.41 -1.90 4.91
C PRO A 97 12.18 -0.99 4.83
N ALA A 98 11.48 -0.86 5.97
CA ALA A 98 10.37 0.08 6.09
C ALA A 98 10.84 1.54 5.86
N ARG A 99 9.91 2.41 5.45
CA ARG A 99 10.11 3.88 5.35
C ARG A 99 11.20 4.30 4.33
N THR A 100 11.32 3.56 3.24
CA THR A 100 12.24 3.85 2.12
C THR A 100 11.70 4.88 1.12
N GLY A 101 10.47 5.37 1.30
CA GLY A 101 9.80 6.23 0.31
C GLY A 101 9.30 5.48 -0.92
N LEU A 102 9.31 4.14 -0.90
CA LEU A 102 8.93 3.26 -2.02
C LEU A 102 7.53 2.64 -1.91
N GLY A 103 6.68 3.20 -1.04
CA GLY A 103 5.29 2.77 -0.86
C GLY A 103 5.16 1.43 -0.15
N SER A 104 6.10 1.11 0.74
CA SER A 104 6.16 -0.19 1.44
C SER A 104 4.92 -0.46 2.30
N SER A 105 4.39 0.55 2.99
CA SER A 105 3.20 0.40 3.86
C SER A 105 1.95 0.07 3.05
N SER A 106 1.68 0.85 2.01
CA SER A 106 0.54 0.62 1.13
C SER A 106 0.67 -0.67 0.31
N SER A 107 1.89 -1.06 -0.08
CA SER A 107 2.13 -2.36 -0.71
C SER A 107 1.83 -3.52 0.25
N PHE A 108 2.16 -3.36 1.54
CA PHE A 108 1.77 -4.30 2.58
C PHE A 108 0.25 -4.42 2.68
N THR A 109 -0.48 -3.30 2.78
CA THR A 109 -1.94 -3.33 2.90
C THR A 109 -2.61 -3.98 1.69
N VAL A 110 -2.17 -3.64 0.47
CA VAL A 110 -2.63 -4.28 -0.77
C VAL A 110 -2.33 -5.78 -0.77
N GLY A 111 -1.11 -6.18 -0.38
CA GLY A 111 -0.72 -7.59 -0.30
C GLY A 111 -1.51 -8.37 0.73
N LEU A 112 -1.80 -7.75 1.88
CA LEU A 112 -2.57 -8.35 2.96
C LEU A 112 -3.99 -8.60 2.51
N LEU A 113 -4.68 -7.57 1.98
CA LEU A 113 -6.04 -7.71 1.48
C LEU A 113 -6.12 -8.77 0.37
N ASN A 114 -5.17 -8.79 -0.56
CA ASN A 114 -5.12 -9.81 -1.61
C ASN A 114 -5.01 -11.23 -1.02
N CYS A 115 -4.16 -11.39 0.00
CA CYS A 115 -3.97 -12.67 0.70
C CYS A 115 -5.24 -13.10 1.46
N LEU A 116 -5.92 -12.16 2.14
CA LEU A 116 -7.18 -12.41 2.85
C LEU A 116 -8.34 -12.73 1.90
N TYR A 117 -8.42 -12.06 0.76
CA TYR A 117 -9.39 -12.39 -0.29
C TYR A 117 -9.21 -13.81 -0.81
N ALA A 118 -7.97 -14.16 -1.17
CA ALA A 118 -7.64 -15.50 -1.62
C ALA A 118 -7.90 -16.56 -0.53
N LEU A 119 -7.70 -16.24 0.75
CA LEU A 119 -8.05 -17.12 1.87
C LEU A 119 -9.56 -17.39 1.94
N LYS A 120 -10.40 -16.41 1.59
CA LYS A 120 -11.86 -16.55 1.47
C LYS A 120 -12.31 -17.12 0.12
N GLY A 121 -11.38 -17.53 -0.75
CA GLY A 121 -11.69 -18.05 -2.09
C GLY A 121 -12.20 -16.99 -3.08
N GLN A 122 -11.86 -15.72 -2.86
CA GLN A 122 -12.31 -14.60 -3.68
C GLN A 122 -11.15 -13.99 -4.47
N MET A 123 -11.43 -13.52 -5.69
CA MET A 123 -10.46 -12.84 -6.55
C MET A 123 -10.92 -11.41 -6.83
N PRO A 124 -10.42 -10.40 -6.09
CA PRO A 124 -10.79 -9.01 -6.31
C PRO A 124 -10.18 -8.50 -7.62
N THR A 125 -10.84 -7.54 -8.26
CA THR A 125 -10.20 -6.78 -9.34
C THR A 125 -9.09 -5.89 -8.76
N LYS A 126 -8.09 -5.55 -9.57
CA LYS A 126 -7.01 -4.62 -9.18
C LYS A 126 -7.56 -3.30 -8.63
N GLU A 127 -8.59 -2.79 -9.30
CA GLU A 127 -9.29 -1.56 -8.93
C GLU A 127 -9.95 -1.67 -7.55
N ARG A 128 -10.67 -2.77 -7.31
CA ARG A 128 -11.31 -3.02 -6.01
C ARG A 128 -10.25 -3.12 -4.91
N LEU A 129 -9.20 -3.90 -5.15
CA LEU A 129 -8.12 -4.10 -4.19
C LEU A 129 -7.43 -2.78 -3.82
N ALA A 130 -7.17 -1.91 -4.80
CA ALA A 130 -6.57 -0.60 -4.56
C ALA A 130 -7.50 0.31 -3.74
N LYS A 131 -8.78 0.43 -4.13
CA LYS A 131 -9.75 1.29 -3.45
C LYS A 131 -10.01 0.86 -2.01
N GLU A 132 -10.07 -0.45 -1.76
CA GLU A 132 -10.26 -0.97 -0.42
C GLU A 132 -9.01 -0.81 0.45
N ALA A 133 -7.80 -0.95 -0.13
CA ALA A 133 -6.56 -0.63 0.59
C ALA A 133 -6.51 0.87 0.98
N ILE A 134 -6.91 1.77 0.07
CA ILE A 134 -7.03 3.21 0.36
C ILE A 134 -8.02 3.43 1.52
N HIS A 135 -9.18 2.78 1.48
CA HIS A 135 -10.18 2.89 2.54
C HIS A 135 -9.66 2.39 3.90
N VAL A 136 -9.00 1.23 3.92
CA VAL A 136 -8.40 0.67 5.15
C VAL A 136 -7.37 1.63 5.74
N GLU A 137 -6.49 2.23 4.92
CA GLU A 137 -5.44 3.14 5.43
C GLU A 137 -6.01 4.51 5.84
N GLN A 138 -6.79 5.16 4.97
CA GLN A 138 -7.26 6.53 5.21
C GLN A 138 -8.43 6.60 6.19
N THR A 139 -9.35 5.63 6.15
CA THR A 139 -10.58 5.67 6.96
C THR A 139 -10.45 4.86 8.23
N MET A 140 -10.00 3.60 8.14
CA MET A 140 -9.96 2.71 9.30
C MET A 140 -8.72 2.91 10.16
N CYS A 141 -7.54 3.03 9.53
CA CYS A 141 -6.29 3.33 10.25
C CYS A 141 -6.12 4.83 10.55
N ALA A 142 -6.94 5.69 9.93
CA ALA A 142 -6.87 7.15 10.03
C ALA A 142 -5.49 7.74 9.68
N GLU A 143 -4.78 7.11 8.73
CA GLU A 143 -3.47 7.58 8.30
C GLU A 143 -3.58 8.72 7.30
N ASN A 144 -2.70 9.72 7.45
CA ASN A 144 -2.56 10.82 6.48
C ASN A 144 -1.69 10.35 5.30
N VAL A 145 -2.27 9.54 4.41
CA VAL A 145 -1.61 9.01 3.21
C VAL A 145 -2.34 9.43 1.93
N GLY A 146 -1.60 9.54 0.84
CA GLY A 146 -2.16 9.72 -0.49
C GLY A 146 -2.74 8.42 -1.07
N CYS A 147 -3.10 8.46 -2.34
CA CYS A 147 -3.74 7.35 -3.06
C CYS A 147 -2.85 6.69 -4.11
N GLN A 148 -1.67 7.25 -4.43
CA GLN A 148 -0.85 6.75 -5.54
C GLN A 148 -0.25 5.36 -5.25
N ASP A 149 0.08 5.07 -3.99
CA ASP A 149 0.87 3.91 -3.61
C ASP A 149 0.07 2.62 -3.77
N GLN A 150 -1.16 2.60 -3.24
CA GLN A 150 -2.09 1.49 -3.31
C GLN A 150 -2.48 1.20 -4.75
N MET A 151 -2.71 2.25 -5.54
CA MET A 151 -3.04 2.14 -6.96
C MET A 151 -1.89 1.50 -7.75
N LEU A 152 -0.66 2.00 -7.57
CA LEU A 152 0.51 1.44 -8.25
C LEU A 152 0.80 -0.01 -7.81
N ALA A 153 0.72 -0.30 -6.52
CA ALA A 153 0.98 -1.63 -5.97
C ALA A 153 -0.04 -2.69 -6.46
N ALA A 154 -1.32 -2.33 -6.54
CA ALA A 154 -2.37 -3.24 -7.00
C ALA A 154 -2.35 -3.45 -8.52
N HIS A 155 -2.06 -2.39 -9.30
CA HIS A 155 -2.12 -2.46 -10.76
C HIS A 155 -0.85 -3.01 -11.40
N GLY A 156 0.32 -2.62 -10.89
CA GLY A 156 1.62 -2.99 -11.47
C GLY A 156 1.94 -2.23 -12.77
N GLY A 157 3.23 -2.16 -13.10
CA GLY A 157 3.74 -1.52 -14.31
C GLY A 157 3.82 -0.01 -14.23
N LEU A 158 4.10 0.63 -15.38
CA LEU A 158 4.11 2.08 -15.55
C LEU A 158 2.68 2.60 -15.75
N ASN A 159 2.25 3.52 -14.91
CA ASN A 159 0.89 4.04 -14.89
C ASN A 159 0.87 5.56 -14.75
N PHE A 160 -0.12 6.16 -15.40
CA PHE A 160 -0.55 7.53 -15.17
C PHE A 160 -1.85 7.50 -14.37
N ILE A 161 -1.87 8.18 -13.24
CA ILE A 161 -3.00 8.21 -12.30
C ILE A 161 -3.50 9.64 -12.22
N GLU A 162 -4.81 9.83 -12.33
CA GLU A 162 -5.49 11.12 -12.22
C GLU A 162 -6.37 11.11 -10.96
N PHE A 163 -6.32 12.20 -10.20
CA PHE A 163 -7.03 12.39 -8.95
C PHE A 163 -7.98 13.58 -9.05
N GLY A 164 -9.18 13.45 -8.46
CA GLY A 164 -10.20 14.50 -8.46
C GLY A 164 -11.07 14.52 -9.72
N GLY A 165 -11.89 15.56 -9.85
CA GLY A 165 -12.85 15.73 -10.96
C GLY A 165 -13.99 14.70 -10.99
N SER A 166 -14.65 14.56 -12.14
CA SER A 166 -15.78 13.63 -12.33
C SER A 166 -15.39 12.16 -12.16
N GLY A 167 -14.13 11.82 -12.43
CA GLY A 167 -13.59 10.46 -12.31
C GLY A 167 -13.16 10.04 -10.91
N HIS A 168 -12.99 11.00 -9.97
CA HIS A 168 -12.47 10.88 -8.60
C HIS A 168 -11.07 10.22 -8.46
N LEU A 169 -10.84 9.08 -9.10
CA LEU A 169 -9.58 8.36 -9.16
C LEU A 169 -9.58 7.48 -10.42
N GLN A 170 -8.71 7.80 -11.38
CA GLN A 170 -8.55 7.03 -12.63
C GLN A 170 -7.10 6.61 -12.82
N ILE A 171 -6.89 5.39 -13.29
CA ILE A 171 -5.57 4.87 -13.61
C ILE A 171 -5.54 4.37 -15.05
N ARG A 172 -4.47 4.72 -15.75
CA ARG A 172 -4.21 4.28 -17.11
C ARG A 172 -2.80 3.74 -17.21
N GLN A 173 -2.70 2.50 -17.67
CA GLN A 173 -1.41 1.89 -17.98
C GLN A 173 -0.78 2.62 -19.17
N VAL A 174 0.49 3.01 -19.00
CA VAL A 174 1.26 3.64 -20.06
C VAL A 174 1.98 2.53 -20.82
N THR A 175 1.56 2.30 -22.06
CA THR A 175 2.19 1.32 -22.94
C THR A 175 3.31 2.03 -23.71
N LEU A 176 4.54 1.56 -23.55
CA LEU A 176 5.72 2.08 -24.23
C LEU A 176 6.32 0.99 -25.13
N PRO A 177 6.94 1.34 -26.27
CA PRO A 177 7.78 0.41 -27.00
C PRO A 177 8.97 -0.04 -26.14
N GLU A 178 9.42 -1.27 -26.33
CA GLU A 178 10.49 -1.88 -25.52
C GLU A 178 11.78 -1.05 -25.53
N GLU A 179 12.15 -0.47 -26.67
CA GLU A 179 13.33 0.40 -26.81
C GLU A 179 13.31 1.60 -25.83
N TYR A 180 12.14 2.20 -25.59
CA TYR A 180 12.00 3.34 -24.67
C TYR A 180 12.09 2.88 -23.22
N LEU A 181 11.59 1.68 -22.90
CA LEU A 181 11.71 1.11 -21.56
C LEU A 181 13.16 0.79 -21.22
N VAL A 182 13.90 0.16 -22.15
CA VAL A 182 15.33 -0.12 -22.00
C VAL A 182 16.10 1.18 -21.85
N ASN A 183 15.86 2.14 -22.74
CA ASN A 183 16.52 3.44 -22.66
C ASN A 183 16.24 4.14 -21.32
N LEU A 184 15.00 4.13 -20.82
CA LEU A 184 14.67 4.71 -19.52
C LEU A 184 15.43 4.00 -18.39
N GLN A 185 15.47 2.66 -18.40
CA GLN A 185 16.15 1.89 -17.36
C GLN A 185 17.66 2.13 -17.33
N ASP A 186 18.31 2.26 -18.50
CA ASP A 186 19.75 2.52 -18.62
C ASP A 186 20.17 3.91 -18.09
N HIS A 187 19.21 4.82 -17.94
CA HIS A 187 19.43 6.19 -17.46
C HIS A 187 18.91 6.43 -16.04
N LEU A 188 18.52 5.38 -15.31
CA LEU A 188 18.04 5.47 -13.93
C LEU A 188 19.01 4.80 -12.96
N MET A 189 19.31 5.50 -11.86
CA MET A 189 20.04 4.94 -10.73
C MET A 189 19.26 5.13 -9.44
N LEU A 190 19.14 4.09 -8.64
CA LEU A 190 18.48 4.11 -7.34
C LEU A 190 19.53 4.06 -6.23
N PHE A 191 19.47 5.04 -5.32
CA PHE A 191 20.38 5.13 -4.18
C PHE A 191 19.61 5.04 -2.87
N PHE A 192 19.96 4.08 -2.02
CA PHE A 192 19.47 4.03 -0.65
C PHE A 192 20.34 4.91 0.23
N THR A 193 19.78 6.01 0.73
CA THR A 193 20.53 7.03 1.48
C THR A 193 20.69 6.71 2.96
N GLY A 194 20.09 5.63 3.47
CA GLY A 194 20.10 5.27 4.89
C GLY A 194 19.20 6.14 5.79
N PHE A 195 18.67 7.26 5.27
CA PHE A 195 17.77 8.12 6.03
C PHE A 195 16.33 7.62 5.93
N SER A 196 15.78 7.13 7.05
CA SER A 196 14.36 6.86 7.20
C SER A 196 13.67 8.10 7.79
N ARG A 197 12.96 8.89 6.96
CA ARG A 197 12.09 9.97 7.45
C ARG A 197 10.66 9.46 7.62
N THR A 198 9.98 9.91 8.66
CA THR A 198 8.54 9.63 8.85
C THR A 198 7.75 10.43 7.81
N ALA A 199 7.36 9.78 6.70
CA ALA A 199 6.64 10.43 5.61
C ALA A 199 5.33 11.11 6.07
N SER A 200 4.67 10.56 7.10
CA SER A 200 3.42 11.13 7.61
C SER A 200 3.60 12.48 8.31
N GLU A 201 4.77 12.77 8.91
CA GLU A 201 5.04 14.07 9.54
C GLU A 201 5.24 15.16 8.49
N ILE A 202 5.99 14.85 7.42
CA ILE A 202 6.17 15.75 6.27
C ILE A 202 4.84 15.97 5.56
N ALA A 203 4.08 14.90 5.34
CA ALA A 203 2.75 14.97 4.73
C ALA A 203 1.81 15.84 5.58
N LYS A 204 1.77 15.65 6.90
CA LYS A 204 0.97 16.48 7.81
C LYS A 204 1.34 17.96 7.69
N HIS A 205 2.63 18.28 7.71
CA HIS A 205 3.10 19.66 7.55
C HIS A 205 2.76 20.23 6.17
N GLN A 206 2.84 19.44 5.09
CA GLN A 206 2.41 19.87 3.76
C GLN A 206 0.91 20.15 3.73
N LEU A 207 0.09 19.22 4.26
CA LEU A 207 -1.37 19.32 4.32
C LEU A 207 -1.85 20.54 5.13
N GLU A 208 -1.16 20.89 6.22
CA GLU A 208 -1.44 22.09 7.02
C GLU A 208 -1.15 23.39 6.27
N ASN A 209 -0.27 23.35 5.27
CA ASN A 209 0.15 24.52 4.50
C ASN A 209 -0.54 24.65 3.13
N ILE A 210 -1.34 23.66 2.72
CA ILE A 210 -2.17 23.74 1.49
C ILE A 210 -3.07 24.99 1.46
N PRO A 211 -3.72 25.44 2.56
CA PRO A 211 -4.59 26.63 2.52
C PRO A 211 -3.84 27.97 2.43
N LYS A 212 -2.51 28.00 2.51
CA LYS A 212 -1.72 29.24 2.63
C LYS A 212 -1.00 29.67 1.34
N LYS A 213 -1.19 28.94 0.24
CA LYS A 213 -0.56 29.23 -1.06
C LYS A 213 -1.62 29.45 -2.14
N GLU A 214 -2.54 30.37 -1.88
CA GLU A 214 -3.30 31.08 -2.92
C GLU A 214 -2.74 32.50 -3.07
#